data_AF-A0A961GUI0-F1
#
_entry.id   AF-A0A961GUI0-F1
#
_cell.length_a   1.000
_cell.length_b   1.000
_cell.length_c   1.000
_cell.angle_alpha   90.00
_cell.angle_beta   90.00
_cell.angle_gamma   90.00
#
_symmetry.space_group_name_H-M   'P 1'
#
loop_
_entity.id
_entity.type
_entity.pdbx_description
1 polymer ?
#
loop_
_entity_poly.entity_id
_entity_poly.type
_entity_poly.pdbx_seq_one_letter_code
_entity_poly.pdbx_strand_id
1 'polypeptide(L)'
;NGDDEQLRLVIEHPDDVWMEENLDATGALYKAESTGDYSYRGDDPESYDEVFDQEAGKDNTDLTPLIEFLEFINDSDDATFEAELAEHLDVDAFATYLAMQELVDNFDDIDGPGNNSYLYYDSATGRFTVVPWDHNLAFGALNTTGGGPGTRGAPPGFGTEADAGTPGAPPEFGTDEVGGALPQARPEPPEGLGGGPGVLGPGGAGVPGGSNVLVERFLAVEEFNSLYETRLAELTEALIDSGIAEGILDQWASVLSEQAGDLIPAETLSAEVDQLRQAL
;
A
#
# COMPACT_ATOMS: atom_id res chain seq x y z
N ASN A 1 5.67 -32.68 6.97
CA ASN A 1 5.93 -33.48 8.18
C ASN A 1 4.70 -34.22 8.71
N GLY A 2 3.67 -34.45 7.88
CA GLY A 2 2.48 -35.20 8.28
C GLY A 2 1.39 -34.37 8.98
N ASP A 3 1.55 -33.05 9.01
CA ASP A 3 0.53 -32.10 9.49
C ASP A 3 -0.59 -31.91 8.47
N ASP A 4 -1.71 -31.37 8.92
CA ASP A 4 -2.86 -31.06 8.06
C ASP A 4 -2.47 -30.07 6.96
N GLU A 5 -3.00 -30.30 5.76
CA GLU A 5 -2.79 -29.43 4.61
C GLU A 5 -3.42 -28.06 4.85
N GLN A 6 -2.75 -27.01 4.39
CA GLN A 6 -3.28 -25.66 4.45
C GLN A 6 -3.15 -24.98 3.11
N LEU A 7 -4.16 -24.20 2.74
CA LEU A 7 -4.12 -23.36 1.55
C LEU A 7 -3.15 -22.19 1.78
N ARG A 8 -2.35 -21.90 0.76
CA ARG A 8 -1.38 -20.79 0.74
C ARG A 8 -1.39 -20.13 -0.63
N LEU A 9 -1.30 -18.81 -0.65
CA LEU A 9 -0.91 -18.06 -1.84
C LEU A 9 0.61 -17.97 -1.86
N VAL A 10 1.23 -18.42 -2.94
CA VAL A 10 2.67 -18.23 -3.16
C VAL A 10 2.81 -16.94 -3.95
N ILE A 11 3.52 -15.98 -3.36
CA ILE A 11 3.78 -14.67 -3.95
C ILE A 11 5.26 -14.66 -4.33
N GLU A 12 5.55 -14.14 -5.53
CA GLU A 12 6.92 -13.91 -5.95
C GLU A 12 7.52 -12.78 -5.10
N HIS A 13 8.70 -13.02 -4.54
CA HIS A 13 9.39 -12.06 -3.71
C HIS A 13 10.16 -11.08 -4.61
N PRO A 14 9.95 -9.76 -4.51
CA PRO A 14 10.73 -8.77 -5.27
C PRO A 14 12.18 -8.73 -4.80
N ASP A 15 13.02 -9.58 -5.39
CA ASP A 15 14.46 -9.66 -5.15
C ASP A 15 15.27 -9.43 -6.44
N ASP A 16 16.57 -9.75 -6.41
CA ASP A 16 17.45 -9.63 -7.57
C ASP A 16 16.95 -10.44 -8.80
N VAL A 17 16.34 -11.61 -8.58
CA VAL A 17 15.83 -12.47 -9.66
C VAL A 17 14.59 -11.84 -10.27
N TRP A 18 13.65 -11.41 -9.42
CA TRP A 18 12.45 -10.71 -9.90
C TRP A 18 12.81 -9.44 -10.67
N MET A 19 13.77 -8.65 -10.17
CA MET A 19 14.24 -7.43 -10.84
C MET A 19 14.83 -7.75 -12.22
N GLU A 20 15.71 -8.76 -12.33
CA GLU A 20 16.32 -9.15 -13.60
C GLU A 20 15.29 -9.63 -14.63
N GLU A 21 14.22 -10.32 -14.18
CA GLU A 21 13.20 -10.87 -15.07
C GLU A 21 12.15 -9.85 -15.53
N ASN A 22 11.87 -8.83 -14.71
CA ASN A 22 10.75 -7.90 -14.93
C ASN A 22 11.15 -6.47 -15.27
N LEU A 23 12.41 -6.08 -15.00
CA LEU A 23 12.88 -4.70 -15.18
C LEU A 23 14.07 -4.65 -16.14
N ASP A 24 14.10 -3.62 -16.98
CA ASP A 24 14.99 -3.56 -18.14
C ASP A 24 16.46 -3.24 -17.81
N ALA A 25 16.73 -2.74 -16.60
CA ALA A 25 18.02 -2.18 -16.25
C ALA A 25 18.54 -2.66 -14.90
N THR A 26 19.85 -2.54 -14.71
CA THR A 26 20.46 -2.65 -13.38
C THR A 26 19.97 -1.49 -12.52
N GLY A 27 19.81 -1.75 -11.24
CA GLY A 27 19.25 -0.75 -10.34
C GLY A 27 19.36 -1.17 -8.89
N ALA A 28 18.49 -0.59 -8.08
CA ALA A 28 18.27 -1.00 -6.70
C ALA A 28 16.77 -0.99 -6.43
N LEU A 29 16.33 -1.92 -5.58
CA LEU A 29 14.95 -1.99 -5.13
C LEU A 29 14.93 -1.74 -3.62
N TYR A 30 14.25 -0.68 -3.21
CA TYR A 30 14.13 -0.27 -1.82
C TYR A 30 12.71 -0.50 -1.34
N LYS A 31 12.52 -1.44 -0.43
CA LYS A 31 11.23 -1.69 0.22
C LYS A 31 11.02 -0.67 1.32
N ALA A 32 9.86 -0.04 1.35
CA ALA A 32 9.50 0.83 2.45
C ALA A 32 9.12 -0.01 3.67
N GLU A 33 9.65 0.34 4.84
CA GLU A 33 9.28 -0.30 6.09
C GLU A 33 7.94 0.22 6.58
N SER A 34 7.13 -0.66 7.18
CA SER A 34 5.82 -0.31 7.74
C SER A 34 5.87 0.75 8.85
N THR A 35 7.01 0.88 9.53
CA THR A 35 7.26 1.95 10.52
C THR A 35 7.95 3.17 9.92
N GLY A 36 8.31 3.10 8.64
CA GLY A 36 9.00 4.13 7.91
C GLY A 36 8.08 5.18 7.30
N ASP A 37 8.69 6.11 6.58
CA ASP A 37 8.02 7.15 5.79
C ASP A 37 8.97 7.68 4.72
N TYR A 38 8.46 8.55 3.84
CA TYR A 38 9.22 9.13 2.73
C TYR A 38 9.88 10.48 3.10
N SER A 39 10.20 10.71 4.37
CA SER A 39 10.87 11.94 4.81
C SER A 39 12.37 11.95 4.49
N TYR A 40 12.90 13.12 4.12
CA TYR A 40 14.34 13.35 4.07
C TYR A 40 14.94 13.45 5.49
N ARG A 41 16.05 12.76 5.72
CA ARG A 41 16.71 12.62 7.04
C ARG A 41 18.15 13.15 7.07
N GLY A 42 18.56 13.84 6.00
CA GLY A 42 19.95 14.25 5.79
C GLY A 42 20.73 13.27 4.91
N ASP A 43 22.01 13.56 4.70
CA ASP A 43 22.88 12.84 3.76
C ASP A 43 23.48 11.55 4.31
N ASP A 44 23.21 11.20 5.56
CA ASP A 44 23.78 10.03 6.23
C ASP A 44 22.97 8.76 5.89
N PRO A 45 23.53 7.80 5.12
CA PRO A 45 22.79 6.60 4.71
C PRO A 45 22.25 5.77 5.88
N GLU A 46 22.97 5.72 7.01
CA GLU A 46 22.54 4.98 8.21
C GLU A 46 21.22 5.51 8.79
N SER A 47 20.82 6.74 8.44
CA SER A 47 19.55 7.31 8.90
C SER A 47 18.32 6.68 8.22
N TYR A 48 18.53 5.85 7.19
CA TYR A 48 17.45 5.23 6.39
C TYR A 48 17.29 3.73 6.64
N ASP A 49 18.20 3.09 7.39
CA ASP A 49 18.21 1.63 7.63
C ASP A 49 16.95 1.08 8.31
N GLU A 50 16.24 1.90 9.10
CA GLU A 50 14.97 1.53 9.76
C GLU A 50 13.72 1.93 8.96
N VAL A 51 13.92 2.51 7.77
CA VAL A 51 12.88 3.19 6.99
C VAL A 51 12.72 2.55 5.61
N PHE A 52 13.83 2.13 5.01
CA PHE A 52 13.87 1.39 3.77
C PHE A 52 14.87 0.23 3.87
N ASP A 53 14.46 -0.95 3.41
CA ASP A 53 15.38 -2.08 3.18
C ASP A 53 15.71 -2.19 1.70
N GLN A 54 16.99 -2.26 1.34
CA GLN A 54 17.38 -2.51 -0.03
C GLN A 54 17.28 -4.01 -0.30
N GLU A 55 16.17 -4.46 -0.88
CA GLU A 55 15.89 -5.88 -1.11
C GLU A 55 16.69 -6.45 -2.28
N ALA A 56 17.02 -5.62 -3.26
CA ALA A 56 17.75 -6.03 -4.45
C ALA A 56 18.68 -4.94 -5.01
N GLY A 57 19.61 -5.35 -5.87
CA GLY A 57 20.71 -4.53 -6.33
C GLY A 57 21.79 -4.34 -5.28
N LYS A 58 21.96 -5.27 -4.33
CA LYS A 58 22.85 -5.13 -3.16
C LYS A 58 24.34 -4.98 -3.50
N ASP A 59 24.74 -5.32 -4.73
CA ASP A 59 26.07 -4.98 -5.25
C ASP A 59 26.27 -3.46 -5.40
N ASN A 60 25.17 -2.71 -5.48
CA ASN A 60 25.07 -1.26 -5.41
C ASN A 60 24.55 -0.83 -4.03
N THR A 61 25.45 -0.76 -3.04
CA THR A 61 25.11 -0.30 -1.67
C THR A 61 25.04 1.22 -1.55
N ASP A 62 25.03 1.95 -2.66
CA ASP A 62 24.97 3.40 -2.66
C ASP A 62 23.52 3.85 -2.52
N LEU A 63 23.17 4.38 -1.34
CA LEU A 63 21.85 4.95 -1.09
C LEU A 63 21.72 6.40 -1.60
N THR A 64 22.78 7.01 -2.16
CA THR A 64 22.71 8.38 -2.67
C THR A 64 21.51 8.64 -3.58
N PRO A 65 21.13 7.78 -4.54
CA PRO A 65 19.94 8.03 -5.36
C PRO A 65 18.63 8.12 -4.55
N LEU A 66 18.46 7.25 -3.55
CA LEU A 66 17.29 7.28 -2.66
C LEU A 66 17.30 8.57 -1.83
N ILE A 67 18.44 8.93 -1.26
CA ILE A 67 18.60 10.12 -0.42
C ILE A 67 18.32 11.40 -1.22
N GLU A 68 18.89 11.52 -2.43
CA GLU A 68 18.66 12.67 -3.33
C GLU A 68 17.20 12.78 -3.77
N PHE A 69 16.53 11.64 -4.01
CA PHE A 69 15.11 11.63 -4.33
C PHE A 69 14.24 12.07 -3.14
N LEU A 70 14.53 11.56 -1.94
CA LEU A 70 13.83 11.95 -0.72
C LEU A 70 14.07 13.44 -0.41
N GLU A 71 15.29 13.95 -0.55
CA GLU A 71 15.58 15.39 -0.46
C GLU A 71 14.73 16.18 -1.46
N PHE A 72 14.74 15.78 -2.73
CA PHE A 72 13.98 16.46 -3.78
C PHE A 72 12.48 16.55 -3.46
N ILE A 73 11.82 15.44 -3.11
CA ILE A 73 10.37 15.45 -2.87
C ILE A 73 9.97 16.19 -1.59
N ASN A 74 10.88 16.33 -0.61
CA ASN A 74 10.61 17.03 0.65
C ASN A 74 10.97 18.52 0.60
N ASP A 75 12.12 18.87 0.00
CA ASP A 75 12.74 20.19 0.19
C ASP A 75 12.65 21.10 -1.06
N SER A 76 12.36 20.56 -2.25
CA SER A 76 12.12 21.39 -3.44
C SER A 76 10.87 22.25 -3.29
N ASP A 77 10.89 23.48 -3.84
CA ASP A 77 9.65 24.26 -3.92
C ASP A 77 8.67 23.66 -4.94
N ASP A 78 7.39 24.04 -4.85
CA ASP A 78 6.33 23.43 -5.69
C ASP A 78 6.57 23.62 -7.19
N ALA A 79 7.15 24.75 -7.59
CA ALA A 79 7.44 25.03 -8.99
C ALA A 79 8.58 24.14 -9.53
N THR A 80 9.58 23.88 -8.69
CA THR A 80 10.68 22.97 -9.00
C THR A 80 10.19 21.53 -9.02
N PHE A 81 9.39 21.11 -8.04
CA PHE A 81 8.78 19.78 -8.00
C PHE A 81 7.96 19.49 -9.25
N GLU A 82 7.03 20.38 -9.62
CA GLU A 82 6.21 20.25 -10.82
C GLU A 82 7.07 20.15 -12.09
N ALA A 83 8.11 20.97 -12.20
CA ALA A 83 8.95 21.02 -13.40
C ALA A 83 9.90 19.82 -13.54
N GLU A 84 10.41 19.28 -12.43
CA GLU A 84 11.54 18.35 -12.42
C GLU A 84 11.16 16.94 -11.98
N LEU A 85 9.95 16.69 -11.44
CA LEU A 85 9.57 15.35 -10.96
C LEU A 85 9.75 14.26 -12.01
N ALA A 86 9.44 14.54 -13.28
CA ALA A 86 9.61 13.58 -14.38
C ALA A 86 11.08 13.25 -14.72
N GLU A 87 12.04 13.98 -14.16
CA GLU A 87 13.47 13.64 -14.22
C GLU A 87 13.86 12.62 -13.16
N HIS A 88 13.10 12.57 -12.05
CA HIS A 88 13.37 11.72 -10.89
C HIS A 88 12.43 10.51 -10.75
N LEU A 89 11.23 10.56 -11.33
CA LEU A 89 10.18 9.54 -11.20
C LEU A 89 9.54 9.25 -12.55
N ASP A 90 9.18 8.00 -12.79
CA ASP A 90 8.22 7.65 -13.84
C ASP A 90 6.81 8.09 -13.41
N VAL A 91 6.45 9.32 -13.79
CA VAL A 91 5.17 9.96 -13.45
C VAL A 91 3.96 9.21 -14.02
N ASP A 92 4.12 8.50 -15.14
CA ASP A 92 3.03 7.77 -15.77
C ASP A 92 2.76 6.46 -15.02
N ALA A 93 3.83 5.74 -14.67
CA ALA A 93 3.74 4.56 -13.82
C ALA A 93 3.17 4.91 -12.45
N PHE A 94 3.58 6.04 -11.86
CA PHE A 94 3.08 6.47 -10.55
C PHE A 94 1.59 6.86 -10.59
N ALA A 95 1.14 7.61 -11.61
CA ALA A 95 -0.28 7.89 -11.81
C ALA A 95 -1.11 6.61 -11.98
N THR A 96 -0.57 5.65 -12.73
CA THR A 96 -1.22 4.34 -12.95
C THR A 96 -1.28 3.53 -11.64
N TYR A 97 -0.22 3.55 -10.84
CA TYR A 97 -0.18 2.95 -9.53
C TYR A 97 -1.29 3.53 -8.63
N LEU A 98 -1.36 4.86 -8.46
CA LEU A 98 -2.37 5.50 -7.61
C LEU A 98 -3.79 5.19 -8.09
N ALA A 99 -4.01 5.26 -9.40
CA ALA A 99 -5.29 4.91 -10.01
C ALA A 99 -5.69 3.45 -9.74
N MET A 100 -4.74 2.52 -9.76
CA MET A 100 -5.00 1.12 -9.46
C MET A 100 -5.32 0.91 -7.97
N GLN A 101 -4.61 1.58 -7.05
CA GLN A 101 -4.87 1.48 -5.61
C GLN A 101 -6.25 2.03 -5.24
N GLU A 102 -6.66 3.16 -5.85
CA GLU A 102 -8.02 3.69 -5.72
C GLU A 102 -9.05 2.71 -6.29
N LEU A 103 -8.81 2.18 -7.50
CA LEU A 103 -9.76 1.29 -8.18
C LEU A 103 -10.05 0.02 -7.37
N VAL A 104 -9.05 -0.51 -6.67
CA VAL A 104 -9.20 -1.70 -5.83
C VAL A 104 -9.49 -1.38 -4.37
N ASP A 105 -9.67 -0.11 -3.99
CA ASP A 105 -9.89 0.33 -2.61
C ASP A 105 -8.86 -0.26 -1.63
N ASN A 106 -7.56 -0.09 -1.94
CA ASN A 106 -6.47 -0.57 -1.08
C ASN A 106 -6.17 0.42 0.04
N PHE A 107 -6.62 0.11 1.25
CA PHE A 107 -6.42 0.97 2.43
C PHE A 107 -4.97 0.99 2.95
N ASP A 108 -4.15 0.02 2.56
CA ASP A 108 -2.83 -0.23 3.15
C ASP A 108 -1.68 0.00 2.15
N ASP A 109 -1.91 0.84 1.15
CA ASP A 109 -0.93 1.12 0.11
C ASP A 109 0.21 2.05 0.61
N ILE A 110 0.92 2.71 -0.32
CA ILE A 110 1.98 3.69 -0.01
C ILE A 110 1.57 4.86 0.90
N ASP A 111 0.28 5.21 0.93
CA ASP A 111 -0.31 6.26 1.79
C ASP A 111 -1.07 5.66 2.98
N GLY A 112 -1.14 4.33 3.03
CA GLY A 112 -1.76 3.55 4.09
C GLY A 112 -0.82 3.22 5.26
N PRO A 113 -1.36 2.66 6.35
CA PRO A 113 -0.60 2.34 7.57
C PRO A 113 0.58 1.38 7.36
N GLY A 114 0.49 0.49 6.37
CA GLY A 114 1.52 -0.49 6.04
C GLY A 114 2.64 0.05 5.17
N ASN A 115 2.45 1.21 4.52
CA ASN A 115 3.42 1.80 3.59
C ASN A 115 3.84 0.79 2.49
N ASN A 116 2.91 -0.04 2.02
CA ASN A 116 3.22 -1.25 1.24
C ASN A 116 3.66 -0.93 -0.20
N SER A 117 4.93 -0.56 -0.32
CA SER A 117 5.54 -0.15 -1.58
C SER A 117 7.04 -0.48 -1.63
N TYR A 118 7.54 -0.64 -2.85
CA TYR A 118 8.96 -0.53 -3.14
C TYR A 118 9.21 0.66 -4.06
N LEU A 119 10.42 1.20 -3.98
CA LEU A 119 11.01 2.13 -4.93
C LEU A 119 12.08 1.40 -5.73
N TYR A 120 11.84 1.23 -7.02
CA TYR A 120 12.86 0.75 -7.96
C TYR A 120 13.61 1.96 -8.55
N TYR A 121 14.92 2.01 -8.38
CA TYR A 121 15.80 2.98 -9.04
C TYR A 121 16.41 2.37 -10.30
N ASP A 122 16.10 2.92 -11.46
CA ASP A 122 16.73 2.58 -12.73
C ASP A 122 18.03 3.39 -12.92
N SER A 123 19.17 2.70 -12.83
CA SER A 123 20.49 3.36 -12.98
C SER A 123 20.80 3.86 -14.39
N ALA A 124 20.06 3.41 -15.42
CA ALA A 124 20.23 3.88 -16.79
C ALA A 124 19.51 5.21 -17.05
N THR A 125 18.34 5.40 -16.44
CA THR A 125 17.52 6.61 -16.60
C THR A 125 17.66 7.61 -15.45
N GLY A 126 18.10 7.15 -14.28
CA GLY A 126 18.15 7.93 -13.05
C GLY A 126 16.78 8.12 -12.39
N ARG A 127 15.76 7.36 -12.80
CA ARG A 127 14.37 7.52 -12.35
C ARG A 127 13.95 6.43 -11.38
N PHE A 128 13.05 6.79 -10.48
CA PHE A 128 12.31 5.88 -9.64
C PHE A 128 11.02 5.39 -10.29
N THR A 129 10.60 4.19 -9.95
CA THR A 129 9.27 3.65 -10.21
C THR A 129 8.75 3.00 -8.93
N VAL A 130 7.50 3.29 -8.55
CA VAL A 130 6.85 2.62 -7.43
C VAL A 130 6.38 1.23 -7.86
N VAL A 131 6.76 0.21 -7.10
CA VAL A 131 6.27 -1.16 -7.28
C VAL A 131 5.35 -1.48 -6.10
N PRO A 132 4.10 -1.92 -6.35
CA PRO A 132 3.14 -2.14 -5.29
C PRO A 132 3.46 -3.40 -4.49
N TRP A 133 3.06 -3.42 -3.22
CA TRP A 133 3.16 -4.59 -2.35
C TRP A 133 1.88 -4.80 -1.54
N ASP A 134 1.67 -6.04 -1.08
CA ASP A 134 0.65 -6.46 -0.12
C ASP A 134 -0.77 -5.84 -0.26
N HIS A 135 -1.51 -6.26 -1.29
CA HIS A 135 -2.92 -5.85 -1.51
C HIS A 135 -3.94 -6.66 -0.69
N ASN A 136 -3.55 -7.22 0.45
CA ASN A 136 -4.44 -8.03 1.29
C ASN A 136 -5.60 -7.23 1.92
N LEU A 137 -5.48 -5.90 2.02
CA LEU A 137 -6.48 -4.98 2.55
C LEU A 137 -7.19 -4.16 1.43
N ALA A 138 -7.31 -4.77 0.25
CA ALA A 138 -8.08 -4.24 -0.88
C ALA A 138 -9.56 -4.75 -0.88
N PHE A 139 -10.39 -4.16 -1.73
CA PHE A 139 -11.78 -4.51 -1.97
C PHE A 139 -12.66 -4.48 -0.70
N GLY A 140 -12.43 -3.48 0.16
CA GLY A 140 -13.16 -3.31 1.42
C GLY A 140 -12.78 -4.32 2.51
N ALA A 141 -11.68 -5.05 2.35
CA ALA A 141 -11.11 -5.86 3.42
C ALA A 141 -10.55 -4.97 4.53
N LEU A 142 -10.78 -5.35 5.79
CA LEU A 142 -10.25 -4.65 6.95
C LEU A 142 -9.44 -5.63 7.80
N ASN A 143 -8.30 -5.19 8.33
CA ASN A 143 -7.51 -5.98 9.26
C ASN A 143 -8.30 -6.15 10.57
N THR A 144 -8.98 -7.28 10.74
CA THR A 144 -9.72 -7.57 11.97
C THR A 144 -8.75 -7.98 13.08
N THR A 145 -8.00 -7.03 13.61
CA THR A 145 -7.25 -7.21 14.85
C THR A 145 -8.22 -7.15 16.04
N GLY A 146 -8.55 -8.31 16.61
CA GLY A 146 -9.18 -8.41 17.93
C GLY A 146 -10.50 -9.16 17.97
N GLY A 147 -10.43 -10.43 18.37
CA GLY A 147 -11.60 -11.20 18.80
C GLY A 147 -12.30 -10.53 19.99
N GLY A 148 -13.44 -9.89 19.72
CA GLY A 148 -14.39 -9.38 20.70
C GLY A 148 -15.82 -9.49 20.13
N PRO A 149 -16.83 -9.84 20.94
CA PRO A 149 -18.09 -10.36 20.42
C PRO A 149 -18.96 -9.24 19.82
N GLY A 150 -19.02 -9.20 18.49
CA GLY A 150 -19.84 -8.24 17.76
C GLY A 150 -19.79 -8.40 16.24
N THR A 151 -20.17 -9.58 15.75
CA THR A 151 -20.62 -9.89 14.37
C THR A 151 -20.76 -8.73 13.38
N ARG A 152 -20.01 -8.79 12.27
CA ARG A 152 -20.55 -9.18 10.95
C ARG A 152 -19.54 -10.06 10.20
N GLY A 153 -19.86 -11.34 10.06
CA GLY A 153 -19.70 -12.02 8.78
C GLY A 153 -18.48 -12.87 8.47
N ALA A 154 -17.39 -12.90 9.25
CA ALA A 154 -16.26 -13.78 8.95
C ALA A 154 -16.36 -15.14 9.69
N PRO A 155 -16.24 -16.29 9.01
CA PRO A 155 -16.05 -17.58 9.69
C PRO A 155 -14.66 -17.64 10.35
N PRO A 156 -14.53 -18.26 11.53
CA PRO A 156 -13.25 -18.32 12.24
C PRO A 156 -12.36 -19.38 11.56
N GLY A 157 -11.24 -18.96 10.94
CA GLY A 157 -10.37 -19.92 10.25
C GLY A 157 -8.97 -19.48 9.87
N PHE A 158 -8.63 -18.18 9.83
CA PHE A 158 -7.27 -17.74 9.58
C PHE A 158 -6.65 -17.19 10.85
N GLY A 159 -5.94 -18.06 11.56
CA GLY A 159 -4.98 -17.64 12.58
C GLY A 159 -3.82 -16.97 11.88
N THR A 160 -3.63 -15.68 12.11
CA THR A 160 -2.35 -15.02 11.87
C THR A 160 -1.40 -15.47 12.97
N GLU A 161 -0.57 -16.48 12.67
CA GLU A 161 0.66 -16.64 13.42
C GLU A 161 1.55 -15.45 13.07
N ALA A 162 1.70 -14.55 14.05
CA ALA A 162 2.73 -13.54 14.06
C ALA A 162 4.09 -14.20 13.82
N ASP A 163 4.79 -13.75 12.78
CA ASP A 163 6.19 -14.07 12.59
C ASP A 163 6.99 -13.38 13.71
N ALA A 164 7.20 -14.13 14.79
CA ALA A 164 8.07 -13.75 15.89
C ALA A 164 9.51 -14.15 15.52
N GLY A 165 10.19 -13.24 14.82
CA GLY A 165 11.56 -13.41 14.35
C GLY A 165 12.52 -12.28 14.72
N THR A 166 12.30 -11.51 15.78
CA THR A 166 13.30 -10.52 16.25
C THR A 166 14.37 -11.19 17.15
N PRO A 167 15.61 -10.67 17.18
CA PRO A 167 16.31 -10.57 18.46
C PRO A 167 16.66 -9.11 18.77
N GLY A 168 15.74 -8.45 19.47
CA GLY A 168 15.94 -7.15 20.11
C GLY A 168 14.92 -7.00 21.22
N ALA A 169 15.27 -7.41 22.44
CA ALA A 169 14.36 -7.35 23.59
C ALA A 169 13.97 -5.90 23.92
N PRO A 170 12.70 -5.59 24.21
CA PRO A 170 12.32 -4.25 24.68
C PRO A 170 12.64 -4.09 26.18
N PRO A 171 12.99 -2.89 26.65
CA PRO A 171 13.08 -2.62 28.08
C PRO A 171 11.66 -2.53 28.68
N GLU A 172 11.47 -3.22 29.81
CA GLU A 172 10.28 -3.12 30.65
C GLU A 172 10.13 -1.69 31.20
N PHE A 173 8.98 -1.05 30.94
CA PHE A 173 8.54 0.10 31.73
C PHE A 173 7.33 -0.27 32.59
N GLY A 174 7.53 -0.09 33.89
CA GLY A 174 6.64 -0.49 34.96
C GLY A 174 5.27 0.15 34.92
N THR A 175 4.34 -0.58 35.52
CA THR A 175 3.00 -0.16 35.91
C THR A 175 3.07 1.02 36.87
N ASP A 176 2.46 2.14 36.51
CA ASP A 176 1.92 3.07 37.51
C ASP A 176 0.54 3.56 37.05
N GLU A 177 -0.46 3.18 37.85
CA GLU A 177 -1.83 3.66 37.79
C GLU A 177 -1.87 5.17 38.04
N VAL A 178 -2.53 5.92 37.14
CA VAL A 178 -3.12 7.22 37.52
C VAL A 178 -4.49 7.36 36.88
N GLY A 179 -5.53 7.27 37.71
CA GLY A 179 -6.90 7.51 37.31
C GLY A 179 -7.19 8.99 37.01
N GLY A 180 -8.08 9.23 36.05
CA GLY A 180 -8.60 10.56 35.74
C GLY A 180 -9.75 10.48 34.74
N ALA A 181 -10.91 11.00 35.13
CA ALA A 181 -12.20 10.86 34.47
C ALA A 181 -12.32 11.58 33.11
N LEU A 182 -13.11 11.00 32.20
CA LEU A 182 -13.62 11.65 30.98
C LEU A 182 -14.65 12.75 31.32
N PRO A 183 -14.62 13.90 30.64
CA PRO A 183 -15.81 14.71 30.44
C PRO A 183 -16.30 14.63 28.99
N GLN A 184 -17.58 14.32 28.85
CA GLN A 184 -18.36 14.46 27.61
C GLN A 184 -18.63 15.95 27.32
N ALA A 185 -18.50 16.36 26.05
CA ALA A 185 -19.45 17.19 25.29
C ALA A 185 -18.80 17.75 24.01
N ARG A 186 -19.38 17.42 22.85
CA ARG A 186 -19.07 18.01 21.53
C ARG A 186 -20.04 19.16 21.25
N PRO A 187 -19.60 20.36 20.84
CA PRO A 187 -20.46 21.32 20.18
C PRO A 187 -20.39 21.15 18.65
N GLU A 188 -21.53 21.24 17.98
CA GLU A 188 -21.62 21.22 16.51
C GLU A 188 -21.16 22.53 15.86
N PRO A 189 -20.60 22.52 14.63
CA PRO A 189 -20.32 23.73 13.87
C PRO A 189 -21.47 24.09 12.90
N PRO A 190 -21.58 25.36 12.49
CA PRO A 190 -22.70 25.87 11.71
C PRO A 190 -22.56 25.64 10.20
N GLU A 191 -23.71 25.56 9.52
CA GLU A 191 -23.86 25.35 8.08
C GLU A 191 -23.41 26.54 7.22
N GLY A 192 -22.75 26.20 6.12
CA GLY A 192 -22.75 27.00 4.89
C GLY A 192 -21.37 27.11 4.24
N LEU A 193 -21.14 26.34 3.18
CA LEU A 193 -20.72 26.82 1.85
C LEU A 193 -20.71 25.64 0.85
N GLY A 194 -21.25 25.89 -0.34
CA GLY A 194 -21.59 24.89 -1.36
C GLY A 194 -20.41 24.24 -2.10
N GLY A 195 -20.75 23.16 -2.81
CA GLY A 195 -19.81 22.19 -3.37
C GLY A 195 -19.21 22.51 -4.74
N GLY A 196 -18.13 21.79 -5.02
CA GLY A 196 -17.60 21.38 -6.33
C GLY A 196 -17.25 19.87 -6.25
N PRO A 197 -17.21 19.12 -7.37
CA PRO A 197 -17.05 17.68 -7.34
C PRO A 197 -15.59 17.25 -7.16
N GLY A 198 -15.34 16.22 -6.34
CA GLY A 198 -14.19 15.32 -6.46
C GLY A 198 -12.88 15.72 -5.78
N VAL A 199 -12.90 16.13 -4.51
CA VAL A 199 -11.70 15.99 -3.66
C VAL A 199 -11.82 14.65 -2.97
N LEU A 200 -10.76 13.83 -3.05
CA LEU A 200 -10.54 12.59 -2.30
C LEU A 200 -11.41 12.56 -1.03
N GLY A 201 -12.41 11.67 -1.03
CA GLY A 201 -13.26 11.52 0.13
C GLY A 201 -12.40 11.06 1.31
N PRO A 202 -12.50 11.67 2.50
CA PRO A 202 -11.85 11.13 3.69
C PRO A 202 -12.61 9.87 4.10
N GLY A 203 -12.22 8.76 3.49
CA GLY A 203 -12.73 7.41 3.71
C GLY A 203 -11.99 6.64 4.80
N GLY A 204 -11.24 7.32 5.69
CA GLY A 204 -10.61 6.71 6.86
C GLY A 204 -10.96 7.52 8.10
N ALA A 205 -11.76 6.97 8.99
CA ALA A 205 -11.99 7.57 10.30
C ALA A 205 -10.67 7.58 11.09
N GLY A 206 -9.97 8.73 11.08
CA GLY A 206 -8.95 9.17 12.04
C GLY A 206 -8.10 8.06 12.67
N VAL A 207 -7.07 7.62 11.94
CA VAL A 207 -5.90 6.94 12.51
C VAL A 207 -4.68 7.80 12.16
N PRO A 208 -3.75 8.06 13.10
CA PRO A 208 -2.57 8.85 12.80
C PRO A 208 -1.58 8.01 11.98
N GLY A 209 -1.69 8.11 10.66
CA GLY A 209 -0.62 7.90 9.70
C GLY A 209 -0.47 9.22 8.96
N GLY A 210 0.73 9.80 8.94
CA GLY A 210 0.99 10.98 8.12
C GLY A 210 0.82 10.60 6.66
N SER A 211 0.25 11.50 5.88
CA SER A 211 0.15 11.37 4.44
C SER A 211 1.55 11.33 3.80
N ASN A 212 1.69 10.51 2.76
CA ASN A 212 2.92 10.33 2.02
C ASN A 212 3.21 11.58 1.18
N VAL A 213 4.35 12.24 1.44
CA VAL A 213 4.72 13.51 0.79
C VAL A 213 4.73 13.43 -0.74
N LEU A 214 5.12 12.28 -1.32
CA LEU A 214 5.12 12.11 -2.77
C LEU A 214 3.68 12.13 -3.31
N VAL A 215 2.77 11.39 -2.66
CA VAL A 215 1.35 11.32 -3.05
C VAL A 215 0.70 12.70 -2.92
N GLU A 216 0.88 13.36 -1.78
CA GLU A 216 0.31 14.69 -1.54
C GLU A 216 0.74 15.71 -2.59
N ARG A 217 2.05 15.81 -2.85
CA ARG A 217 2.58 16.79 -3.78
C ARG A 217 2.23 16.45 -5.22
N PHE A 218 2.21 15.17 -5.58
CA PHE A 218 1.78 14.72 -6.91
C PHE A 218 0.34 15.15 -7.20
N LEU A 219 -0.60 14.87 -6.29
CA LEU A 219 -2.01 15.20 -6.48
C LEU A 219 -2.32 16.70 -6.31
N ALA A 220 -1.41 17.47 -5.71
CA ALA A 220 -1.52 18.92 -5.65
C ALA A 220 -1.21 19.62 -6.99
N VAL A 221 -0.48 18.97 -7.90
CA VAL A 221 -0.18 19.48 -9.24
C VAL A 221 -1.33 19.14 -10.20
N GLU A 222 -1.93 20.17 -10.83
CA GLU A 222 -3.11 20.00 -11.68
C GLU A 222 -2.87 19.04 -12.87
N GLU A 223 -1.69 19.10 -13.49
CA GLU A 223 -1.32 18.22 -14.59
C GLU A 223 -1.23 16.73 -14.15
N PHE A 224 -0.60 16.47 -13.01
CA PHE A 224 -0.42 15.12 -12.47
C PHE A 224 -1.73 14.55 -11.93
N ASN A 225 -2.56 15.35 -11.26
CA ASN A 225 -3.91 14.91 -10.87
C ASN A 225 -4.77 14.58 -12.09
N SER A 226 -4.70 15.38 -13.16
CA SER A 226 -5.42 15.09 -14.42
C SER A 226 -4.94 13.78 -15.06
N LEU A 227 -3.64 13.48 -14.97
CA LEU A 227 -3.07 12.21 -15.42
C LEU A 227 -3.60 11.04 -14.59
N TYR A 228 -3.60 11.16 -13.26
CA TYR A 228 -4.20 10.18 -12.35
C TYR A 228 -5.67 9.90 -12.69
N GLU A 229 -6.50 10.93 -12.85
CA GLU A 229 -7.92 10.78 -13.22
C GLU A 229 -8.09 10.09 -14.58
N THR A 230 -7.20 10.39 -15.54
CA THR A 230 -7.17 9.72 -16.84
C THR A 230 -6.85 8.22 -16.68
N ARG A 231 -5.82 7.88 -15.90
CA ARG A 231 -5.43 6.49 -15.64
C ARG A 231 -6.52 5.72 -14.91
N LEU A 232 -7.22 6.34 -13.95
CA LEU A 232 -8.35 5.73 -13.26
C LEU A 232 -9.50 5.41 -14.22
N ALA A 233 -9.85 6.33 -15.11
CA ALA A 233 -10.88 6.09 -16.13
C ALA A 233 -10.47 4.98 -17.10
N GLU A 234 -9.22 4.97 -17.58
CA GLU A 234 -8.69 3.93 -18.47
C GLU A 234 -8.69 2.55 -17.81
N LEU A 235 -8.25 2.45 -16.55
CA LEU A 235 -8.26 1.18 -15.80
C LEU A 235 -9.69 0.70 -15.51
N THR A 236 -10.61 1.61 -15.18
CA THR A 236 -12.02 1.27 -14.99
C THR A 236 -12.61 0.69 -16.27
N GLU A 237 -12.40 1.33 -17.43
CA GLU A 237 -12.87 0.83 -18.72
C GLU A 237 -12.23 -0.53 -19.05
N ALA A 238 -10.91 -0.64 -18.84
CA ALA A 238 -10.14 -1.82 -19.21
C ALA A 238 -10.42 -3.03 -18.32
N LEU A 239 -10.64 -2.86 -17.02
CA LEU A 239 -10.77 -3.95 -16.06
C LEU A 239 -12.20 -4.22 -15.63
N ILE A 240 -12.96 -3.17 -15.31
CA ILE A 240 -14.32 -3.27 -14.77
C ILE A 240 -15.34 -3.34 -15.90
N ASP A 241 -15.45 -2.30 -16.74
CA ASP A 241 -16.48 -2.23 -17.78
C ASP A 241 -16.34 -3.33 -18.83
N SER A 242 -15.11 -3.78 -19.08
CA SER A 242 -14.82 -4.89 -19.99
C SER A 242 -15.24 -6.27 -19.46
N GLY A 243 -15.44 -6.40 -18.14
CA GLY A 243 -15.67 -7.66 -17.43
C GLY A 243 -14.41 -8.50 -17.21
N ILE A 244 -13.21 -7.97 -17.46
CA ILE A 244 -11.95 -8.70 -17.21
C ILE A 244 -11.79 -9.03 -15.73
N ALA A 245 -12.07 -8.09 -14.82
CA ALA A 245 -11.96 -8.30 -13.38
C ALA A 245 -12.93 -9.40 -12.90
N GLU A 246 -14.18 -9.39 -13.37
CA GLU A 246 -15.15 -10.46 -13.09
C GLU A 246 -14.65 -11.82 -13.61
N GLY A 247 -14.08 -11.84 -14.82
CA GLY A 247 -13.51 -13.06 -15.40
C GLY A 247 -12.33 -13.62 -14.60
N ILE A 248 -11.46 -12.76 -14.05
CA ILE A 248 -10.35 -13.15 -13.17
C ILE A 248 -10.90 -13.71 -11.85
N LEU A 249 -11.89 -13.04 -11.25
CA LEU A 249 -12.55 -13.51 -10.03
C LEU A 249 -13.18 -14.90 -10.22
N ASP A 250 -13.92 -15.10 -11.30
CA ASP A 250 -14.54 -16.38 -11.64
C ASP A 250 -13.49 -17.49 -11.84
N GLN A 251 -12.35 -17.15 -12.47
CA GLN A 251 -11.24 -18.09 -12.66
C GLN A 251 -10.64 -18.55 -11.32
N TRP A 252 -10.36 -17.62 -10.40
CA TRP A 252 -9.86 -17.96 -9.07
C TRP A 252 -10.87 -18.76 -8.25
N ALA A 253 -12.15 -18.38 -8.31
CA ALA A 253 -13.22 -19.13 -7.65
C ALA A 253 -13.32 -20.57 -8.17
N SER A 254 -13.20 -20.78 -9.49
CA SER A 254 -13.16 -22.12 -10.09
C SER A 254 -11.95 -22.91 -9.58
N VAL A 255 -10.74 -22.35 -9.62
CA VAL A 255 -9.53 -23.01 -9.11
C VAL A 255 -9.69 -23.43 -7.66
N LEU A 256 -10.15 -22.52 -6.79
CA LEU A 256 -10.33 -22.79 -5.37
C LEU A 256 -11.41 -23.85 -5.10
N SER A 257 -12.54 -23.78 -5.80
CA SER A 257 -13.61 -24.77 -5.65
C SER A 257 -13.21 -26.17 -6.13
N GLU A 258 -12.45 -26.26 -7.22
CA GLU A 258 -12.07 -27.53 -7.85
C GLU A 258 -10.85 -28.18 -7.20
N GLN A 259 -9.90 -27.39 -6.72
CA GLN A 259 -8.60 -27.87 -6.24
C GLN A 259 -8.39 -27.72 -4.74
N ALA A 260 -9.16 -26.87 -4.06
CA ALA A 260 -9.05 -26.61 -2.62
C ALA A 260 -10.38 -26.77 -1.86
N GLY A 261 -11.43 -27.34 -2.48
CA GLY A 261 -12.77 -27.45 -1.87
C GLY A 261 -12.83 -28.26 -0.57
N ASP A 262 -11.84 -29.12 -0.31
CA ASP A 262 -11.71 -29.85 0.97
C ASP A 262 -11.03 -29.01 2.07
N LEU A 263 -10.40 -27.88 1.72
CA LEU A 263 -9.66 -26.98 2.61
C LEU A 263 -10.43 -25.69 2.94
N ILE A 264 -11.37 -25.27 2.08
CA ILE A 264 -12.18 -24.06 2.28
C ILE A 264 -13.67 -24.37 2.25
N PRO A 265 -14.49 -23.82 3.17
CA PRO A 265 -15.93 -24.01 3.11
C PRO A 265 -16.53 -23.36 1.85
N ALA A 266 -17.35 -24.11 1.11
CA ALA A 266 -17.99 -23.61 -0.12
C ALA A 266 -18.87 -22.35 0.13
N GLU A 267 -19.49 -22.24 1.30
CA GLU A 267 -20.26 -21.04 1.66
C GLU A 267 -19.37 -19.82 1.88
N THR A 268 -18.16 -19.99 2.42
CA THR A 268 -17.16 -18.91 2.56
C THR A 268 -16.73 -18.42 1.19
N LEU A 269 -16.32 -19.34 0.31
CA LEU A 269 -15.92 -18.99 -1.04
C LEU A 269 -17.04 -18.24 -1.80
N SER A 270 -18.27 -18.73 -1.74
CA SER A 270 -19.41 -18.07 -2.39
C SER A 270 -19.67 -16.68 -1.83
N ALA A 271 -19.59 -16.51 -0.50
CA ALA A 271 -19.84 -15.22 0.14
C ALA A 271 -18.76 -14.19 -0.21
N GLU A 272 -17.48 -14.59 -0.23
CA GLU A 272 -16.36 -13.71 -0.58
C GLU A 272 -16.39 -13.33 -2.06
N VAL A 273 -16.71 -14.28 -2.95
CA VAL A 273 -16.90 -13.99 -4.39
C VAL A 273 -18.05 -12.99 -4.60
N ASP A 274 -19.16 -13.16 -3.89
CA ASP A 274 -20.30 -12.22 -3.99
C ASP A 274 -19.96 -10.84 -3.41
N GLN A 275 -19.12 -10.77 -2.38
CA GLN A 275 -18.62 -9.50 -1.83
C GLN A 275 -17.68 -8.81 -2.82
N LEU A 276 -16.68 -9.52 -3.34
CA LEU A 276 -15.75 -8.98 -4.33
C LEU A 276 -16.49 -8.49 -5.58
N ARG A 277 -17.46 -9.25 -6.08
CA ARG A 277 -18.27 -8.82 -7.24
C ARG A 277 -19.13 -7.58 -6.96
N GLN A 278 -19.44 -7.26 -5.71
CA GLN A 278 -20.13 -6.01 -5.36
C GLN A 278 -19.16 -4.82 -5.27
N ALA A 279 -17.87 -5.08 -5.11
CA ALA A 279 -16.82 -4.06 -5.06
C ALA A 279 -16.27 -3.71 -6.45
N LEU A 280 -16.41 -4.61 -7.43
CA LEU A 280 -16.19 -4.35 -8.86
C LEU A 280 -17.35 -3.54 -9.46
#